data_AF-A0A9D6LU23-F1
#
_entry.id   AF-A0A9D6LU23-F1
#
_cell.length_a   1.000
_cell.length_b   1.000
_cell.length_c   1.000
_cell.angle_alpha   90.00
_cell.angle_beta   90.00
_cell.angle_gamma   90.00
#
_symmetry.space_group_name_H-M   'P 1'
#
loop_
_entity.id
_entity.type
_entity.pdbx_description
1 polymer ?
#
loop_
_entity_poly.entity_id
_entity_poly.type
_entity_poly.pdbx_seq_one_letter_code
_entity_poly.pdbx_strand_id
1 'polypeptide(L)'
;GYLDAQQIKVLDDGEFRLLTYKDRKWRLGADREYLLHVADKGFGVQVVPLLEQRLERRFVSGVAAGEVKPLWELPAKHLLRLVGTEGTLVVGENRILYRTGTPGDSRSWRFPDIDSISTSGPYQLTITTYEHARAHYGDRKGFNFQLKQLLSEDRYNDLWRRLEKSKGLQLLTAAGEGSPAR
;
A
#
# COMPACT_ATOMS: atom_id res chain seq x y z
N GLY A 1 7.07 -6.51 23.58
CA GLY A 1 7.58 -7.17 22.35
C GLY A 1 6.83 -6.61 21.15
N TYR A 2 7.33 -6.83 19.92
CA TYR A 2 6.75 -6.29 18.67
C TYR A 2 5.26 -6.64 18.43
N LEU A 3 4.69 -7.57 19.19
CA LEU A 3 3.28 -7.99 19.16
C LEU A 3 2.26 -6.91 19.58
N ASP A 4 2.69 -5.86 20.29
CA ASP A 4 1.78 -4.77 20.72
C ASP A 4 1.49 -3.75 19.60
N ALA A 5 2.19 -3.83 18.47
CA ALA A 5 2.04 -2.92 17.34
C ALA A 5 1.01 -3.45 16.31
N GLN A 6 -0.04 -2.67 16.08
CA GLN A 6 -1.01 -2.91 15.02
C GLN A 6 -0.47 -2.50 13.65
N GLN A 7 0.12 -1.30 13.57
CA GLN A 7 0.61 -0.74 12.32
C GLN A 7 1.80 0.18 12.57
N ILE A 8 2.81 0.08 11.70
CA ILE A 8 3.89 1.06 11.58
C ILE A 8 3.82 1.67 10.20
N LYS A 9 3.83 3.00 10.14
CA LYS A 9 3.80 3.74 8.90
C LYS A 9 4.92 4.77 8.87
N VAL A 10 5.66 4.82 7.76
CA VAL A 10 6.52 5.97 7.45
C VAL A 10 5.62 7.01 6.79
N LEU A 11 5.48 8.19 7.40
CA LEU A 11 4.65 9.28 6.88
C LEU A 11 5.45 10.13 5.88
N ASP A 12 6.69 10.45 6.26
CA ASP A 12 7.67 11.19 5.46
C ASP A 12 9.09 10.83 5.94
N ASP A 13 10.12 11.41 5.33
CA ASP A 13 11.49 11.29 5.81
C ASP A 13 11.64 11.81 7.24
N GLY A 14 11.87 10.89 8.18
CA GLY A 14 11.98 11.19 9.60
C GLY A 14 10.65 11.19 10.36
N GLU A 15 9.49 11.07 9.72
CA GLU A 15 8.20 11.04 10.43
C GLU A 15 7.56 9.65 10.37
N PHE A 16 7.30 9.06 11.54
CA PHE A 16 6.75 7.72 11.67
C PHE A 16 5.51 7.70 12.56
N ARG A 17 4.56 6.84 12.22
CA ARG A 17 3.36 6.58 13.01
C ARG A 17 3.38 5.14 13.48
N LEU A 18 3.22 4.94 14.79
CA LEU A 18 3.02 3.64 15.42
C LEU A 18 1.62 3.59 16.03
N LEU A 19 0.79 2.67 15.54
CA LEU A 19 -0.50 2.30 16.10
C LEU A 19 -0.35 1.02 16.92
N THR A 20 -0.94 0.97 18.11
CA THR A 20 -0.81 -0.16 19.05
C THR A 20 -2.17 -0.69 19.48
N TYR A 21 -2.24 -1.95 19.91
CA TYR A 21 -3.47 -2.58 20.44
C TYR A 21 -3.89 -2.06 21.83
N LYS A 22 -3.29 -0.97 22.32
CA LYS A 22 -3.55 -0.46 23.67
C LYS A 22 -4.53 0.69 23.62
N ASP A 23 -5.69 0.53 24.25
CA ASP A 23 -6.67 1.59 24.34
C ASP A 23 -6.18 2.80 25.16
N ARG A 24 -6.63 3.99 24.76
CA ARG A 24 -6.62 5.17 25.62
C ARG A 24 -7.94 5.25 26.37
N LYS A 25 -7.92 4.89 27.66
CA LYS A 25 -9.10 4.91 28.56
C LYS A 25 -9.86 6.25 28.59
N TRP A 26 -9.21 7.37 28.27
CA TRP A 26 -9.82 8.72 28.28
C TRP A 26 -10.27 9.22 26.89
N ARG A 27 -10.08 8.45 25.81
CA ARG A 27 -10.55 8.77 24.45
C ARG A 27 -11.52 7.71 23.90
N LEU A 28 -12.51 7.32 24.71
CA LEU A 28 -13.57 6.38 24.32
C LEU A 28 -13.04 5.04 23.74
N GLY A 29 -11.90 4.55 24.24
CA GLY A 29 -11.33 3.28 23.77
C GLY A 29 -10.54 3.36 22.47
N ALA A 30 -10.24 4.54 21.92
CA ALA A 30 -9.39 4.65 20.74
C ALA A 30 -7.98 4.09 20.99
N ASP A 31 -7.47 3.32 20.03
CA ASP A 31 -6.12 2.76 20.04
C ASP A 31 -5.05 3.84 20.24
N ARG A 32 -4.01 3.50 20.99
CA ARG A 32 -2.91 4.40 21.30
C ARG A 32 -1.98 4.52 20.10
N GLU A 33 -1.81 5.77 19.69
CA GLU A 33 -0.95 6.19 18.59
C GLU A 33 0.24 7.01 19.09
N TYR A 34 1.41 6.74 18.52
CA TYR A 34 2.63 7.52 18.68
C TYR A 34 3.05 8.10 17.33
N LEU A 35 3.38 9.40 17.32
CA LEU A 35 4.09 10.05 16.22
C LEU A 35 5.54 10.23 16.66
N LEU A 36 6.45 9.72 15.85
CA LEU A 36 7.88 9.74 16.10
C LEU A 36 8.53 10.64 15.05
N HIS A 37 9.34 11.58 15.51
CA HIS A 37 10.14 12.44 14.65
C HIS A 37 11.61 12.08 14.85
N VAL A 38 12.27 11.72 13.75
CA VAL A 38 13.70 11.44 13.67
C VAL A 38 14.34 12.60 12.92
N ALA A 39 15.27 13.28 13.58
CA ALA A 39 15.89 14.48 13.04
C ALA A 39 16.88 14.20 11.89
N ASP A 40 17.32 12.95 11.75
CA ASP A 40 18.27 12.53 10.73
C ASP A 40 17.58 12.40 9.36
N LYS A 41 18.03 13.20 8.41
CA LYS A 41 17.49 13.20 7.04
C LYS A 41 17.99 11.98 6.29
N GLY A 42 17.12 11.37 5.49
CA GLY A 42 17.35 10.13 4.78
C GLY A 42 17.13 8.88 5.65
N PHE A 43 16.86 9.03 6.94
CA PHE A 43 16.58 7.90 7.83
C PHE A 43 15.36 7.10 7.36
N GLY A 44 14.32 7.79 6.87
CA GLY A 44 13.13 7.12 6.32
C GLY A 44 13.49 6.19 5.16
N VAL A 45 14.29 6.68 4.22
CA VAL A 45 14.73 5.91 3.05
C VAL A 45 15.58 4.70 3.45
N GLN A 46 16.46 4.85 4.44
CA GLN A 46 17.33 3.78 4.91
C GLN A 46 16.58 2.68 5.68
N VAL A 47 15.58 3.04 6.47
CA VAL A 47 14.88 2.11 7.37
C VAL A 47 13.74 1.37 6.67
N VAL A 48 13.17 1.92 5.59
CA VAL A 48 12.06 1.28 4.86
C VAL A 48 12.40 -0.15 4.42
N PRO A 49 13.54 -0.46 3.77
CA PRO A 49 13.87 -1.84 3.39
C PRO A 49 13.92 -2.81 4.58
N LEU A 50 14.41 -2.36 5.73
CA LEU A 50 14.48 -3.15 6.96
C LEU A 50 13.07 -3.43 7.52
N LEU A 51 12.21 -2.40 7.52
CA LEU A 51 10.83 -2.52 7.99
C LEU A 51 10.01 -3.39 7.04
N GLU A 52 10.18 -3.27 5.73
CA GLU A 52 9.53 -4.15 4.75
C GLU A 52 9.86 -5.63 4.97
N GLN A 53 11.10 -5.96 5.37
CA GLN A 53 11.49 -7.34 5.62
C GLN A 53 10.91 -7.92 6.92
N ARG A 54 10.86 -7.11 7.98
CA ARG A 54 10.48 -7.58 9.32
C ARG A 54 8.99 -7.48 9.59
N LEU A 55 8.33 -6.56 8.90
CA LEU A 55 6.94 -6.23 9.11
C LEU A 55 6.18 -6.68 7.87
N GLU A 56 5.38 -7.73 8.04
CA GLU A 56 4.43 -8.24 7.04
C GLU A 56 3.34 -7.19 6.75
N ARG A 57 2.05 -7.52 6.74
CA ARG A 57 0.94 -6.59 6.42
C ARG A 57 0.80 -5.35 7.31
N ARG A 58 1.62 -5.26 8.37
CA ARG A 58 1.59 -4.19 9.39
C ARG A 58 2.41 -2.97 9.00
N PHE A 59 3.12 -3.00 7.86
CA PHE A 59 3.95 -1.90 7.41
C PHE A 59 3.41 -1.22 6.16
N VAL A 60 3.47 0.11 6.18
CA VAL A 60 2.99 0.99 5.12
C VAL A 60 4.05 2.04 4.87
N SER A 61 4.50 2.18 3.63
CA SER A 61 5.47 3.23 3.29
C SER A 61 4.78 4.43 2.62
N GLY A 62 4.82 5.57 3.29
CA GLY A 62 4.52 6.89 2.74
C GLY A 62 5.72 7.54 2.04
N VAL A 63 6.83 6.81 1.91
CA VAL A 63 7.99 7.20 1.11
C VAL A 63 8.10 6.23 -0.07
N ALA A 64 8.36 6.76 -1.27
CA ALA A 64 8.70 5.95 -2.42
C ALA A 64 10.15 5.46 -2.30
N ALA A 65 10.43 4.61 -1.30
CA ALA A 65 11.75 4.03 -1.13
C ALA A 65 11.92 2.85 -2.11
N GLY A 66 13.04 2.87 -2.85
CA GLY A 66 13.44 1.82 -3.79
C GLY A 66 13.13 2.13 -5.25
N GLU A 67 14.12 1.86 -6.11
CA GLU A 67 13.87 1.76 -7.55
C GLU A 67 13.00 0.53 -7.82
N VAL A 68 11.89 0.75 -8.51
CA VAL A 68 11.07 -0.33 -9.06
C VAL A 68 11.22 -0.27 -10.56
N LYS A 69 11.55 -1.40 -11.17
CA LYS A 69 11.47 -1.56 -12.62
C LYS A 69 9.99 -1.49 -13.02
N PRO A 70 9.54 -0.45 -13.75
CA PRO A 70 8.14 -0.34 -14.10
C PRO A 70 7.76 -1.39 -15.14
N LEU A 71 6.64 -2.07 -14.90
CA LEU A 71 5.91 -2.78 -15.96
C LEU A 71 5.16 -1.76 -16.81
N TRP A 72 4.56 -0.77 -16.14
CA TRP A 72 3.97 0.41 -16.76
C TRP A 72 3.80 1.51 -15.73
N GLU A 73 3.65 2.74 -16.22
CA GLU A 73 3.41 3.93 -15.40
C GLU A 73 2.31 4.77 -16.01
N LEU A 74 1.51 5.43 -15.17
CA LEU A 74 0.49 6.37 -15.60
C LEU A 74 0.55 7.66 -14.77
N PRO A 75 0.58 8.85 -15.40
CA PRO A 75 0.40 10.10 -14.68
C PRO A 75 -1.00 10.14 -14.05
N ALA A 76 -1.09 10.55 -12.79
CA ALA A 76 -2.31 10.50 -12.00
C ALA A 76 -2.40 11.63 -10.96
N LYS A 77 -3.64 11.98 -10.62
CA LYS A 77 -3.97 12.83 -9.47
C LYS A 77 -4.55 11.96 -8.36
N HIS A 78 -3.91 11.95 -7.20
CA HIS A 78 -4.45 11.33 -6.00
C HIS A 78 -5.49 12.25 -5.37
N LEU A 79 -6.71 11.75 -5.17
CA LEU A 79 -7.80 12.51 -4.56
C LEU A 79 -7.71 12.42 -3.03
N LEU A 80 -7.48 13.58 -2.40
CA LEU A 80 -7.58 13.78 -0.96
C LEU A 80 -8.85 14.57 -0.62
N ARG A 81 -9.15 14.70 0.68
CA ARG A 81 -10.40 15.32 1.17
C ARG A 81 -10.60 16.78 0.77
N LEU A 82 -9.52 17.53 0.60
CA LEU A 82 -9.57 18.98 0.34
C LEU A 82 -8.82 19.34 -0.95
N VAL A 83 -7.58 18.85 -1.10
CA VAL A 83 -6.73 19.15 -2.27
C VAL A 83 -5.99 17.88 -2.67
N GLY A 84 -6.17 17.42 -3.90
CA GLY A 84 -5.43 16.29 -4.44
C GLY A 84 -4.00 16.63 -4.82
N THR A 85 -3.14 15.62 -4.94
CA THR A 85 -1.74 15.76 -5.38
C THR A 85 -1.57 15.18 -6.78
N GLU A 86 -0.58 15.69 -7.52
CA GLU A 86 -0.25 15.18 -8.85
C GLU A 86 1.05 14.39 -8.80
N GLY A 87 1.10 13.30 -9.57
CA GLY A 87 2.23 12.40 -9.57
C GLY A 87 2.10 11.30 -10.62
N THR A 88 2.86 10.23 -10.41
CA THR A 88 2.89 9.06 -11.31
C THR A 88 2.58 7.81 -10.50
N LEU A 89 1.58 7.06 -10.95
CA LEU A 89 1.36 5.69 -10.51
C LEU A 89 2.30 4.77 -11.29
N VAL A 90 3.12 4.02 -10.57
CA VAL A 90 4.11 3.09 -11.11
C VAL A 90 3.73 1.69 -10.66
N VAL A 91 3.45 0.80 -11.61
CA VAL A 91 3.20 -0.61 -11.32
C VAL A 91 4.45 -1.41 -11.64
N GLY A 92 4.97 -2.09 -10.62
CA GLY A 92 6.08 -3.03 -10.74
C GLY A 92 5.61 -4.49 -10.64
N GLU A 93 6.59 -5.39 -10.51
CA GLU A 93 6.33 -6.83 -10.47
C GLU A 93 5.59 -7.30 -9.21
N ASN A 94 5.80 -6.64 -8.07
CA ASN A 94 5.28 -7.05 -6.76
C ASN A 94 4.70 -5.92 -5.90
N ARG A 95 4.65 -4.69 -6.43
CA ARG A 95 4.22 -3.49 -5.70
C ARG A 95 3.69 -2.40 -6.63
N ILE A 96 2.90 -1.50 -6.08
CA ILE A 96 2.46 -0.25 -6.71
C ILE A 96 3.08 0.92 -5.95
N LEU A 97 3.63 1.90 -6.68
CA LEU A 97 4.10 3.16 -6.11
C LEU A 97 3.27 4.31 -6.65
N TYR A 98 3.01 5.27 -5.78
CA TYR A 98 2.61 6.61 -6.19
C TYR A 98 3.76 7.56 -5.87
N ARG A 99 4.36 8.14 -6.90
CA ARG A 99 5.46 9.11 -6.79
C ARG A 99 4.92 10.51 -7.02
N THR A 100 5.13 11.39 -6.05
CA THR A 100 4.79 12.81 -6.18
C THR A 100 5.88 13.67 -5.55
N GLY A 101 6.08 14.87 -6.09
CA GLY A 101 6.95 15.88 -5.49
C GLY A 101 6.32 16.53 -4.25
N THR A 102 5.04 16.29 -3.97
CA THR A 102 4.39 16.77 -2.75
C THR A 102 4.92 16.00 -1.53
N PRO A 103 5.56 16.67 -0.56
CA PRO A 103 6.10 16.03 0.64
C PRO A 103 5.02 15.22 1.40
N GLY A 104 5.41 14.04 1.88
CA GLY A 104 4.53 13.15 2.66
C GLY A 104 3.35 12.51 1.91
N ASP A 105 3.18 12.74 0.59
CA ASP A 105 2.07 12.12 -0.17
C ASP A 105 2.48 11.01 -1.16
N SER A 106 3.78 10.73 -1.28
CA SER A 106 4.23 9.51 -1.95
C SER A 106 3.74 8.25 -1.23
N ARG A 107 3.56 7.14 -1.94
CA ARG A 107 3.10 5.86 -1.36
C ARG A 107 3.78 4.69 -2.03
N SER A 108 3.99 3.61 -1.29
CA SER A 108 4.42 2.32 -1.82
C SER A 108 3.64 1.22 -1.11
N TRP A 109 3.02 0.34 -1.91
CA TRP A 109 2.22 -0.79 -1.44
C TRP A 109 2.71 -2.07 -2.10
N ARG A 110 3.15 -3.05 -1.30
CA ARG A 110 3.37 -4.41 -1.83
C ARG A 110 2.00 -5.02 -2.12
N PHE A 111 1.91 -5.91 -3.10
CA PHE A 111 0.63 -6.55 -3.42
C PHE A 111 -0.03 -7.26 -2.21
N PRO A 112 0.70 -7.91 -1.28
CA PRO A 112 0.10 -8.47 -0.07
C PRO A 112 -0.50 -7.45 0.92
N ASP A 113 -0.13 -6.17 0.79
CA ASP A 113 -0.66 -5.06 1.61
C ASP A 113 -1.90 -4.40 0.97
N ILE A 114 -2.20 -4.78 -0.29
CA ILE A 114 -3.36 -4.32 -1.04
C ILE A 114 -4.47 -5.36 -0.87
N ASP A 115 -5.62 -4.90 -0.37
CA ASP A 115 -6.80 -5.73 -0.32
C ASP A 115 -7.45 -5.89 -1.69
N SER A 116 -7.65 -4.80 -2.42
CA SER A 116 -8.37 -4.84 -3.69
C SER A 116 -8.01 -3.63 -4.54
N ILE A 117 -8.23 -3.79 -5.84
CA ILE A 117 -8.25 -2.69 -6.80
C ILE A 117 -9.60 -2.68 -7.49
N SER A 118 -10.06 -1.50 -7.86
CA SER A 118 -11.28 -1.32 -8.63
C SER A 118 -11.17 -0.13 -9.57
N THR A 119 -12.05 -0.07 -10.56
CA THR A 119 -12.17 1.04 -11.48
C THR A 119 -13.66 1.38 -11.66
N SER A 120 -13.98 2.67 -11.71
CA SER A 120 -15.30 3.18 -12.10
C SER A 120 -15.33 3.64 -13.57
N GLY A 121 -14.21 3.50 -14.28
CA GLY A 121 -14.02 3.94 -15.66
C GLY A 121 -12.53 4.03 -15.99
N PRO A 122 -12.13 4.05 -17.25
CA PRO A 122 -10.73 3.85 -17.64
C PRO A 122 -9.77 4.98 -17.25
N TYR A 123 -10.29 6.08 -16.70
CA TYR A 123 -9.50 7.18 -16.13
C TYR A 123 -9.55 7.22 -14.60
N GLN A 124 -10.01 6.15 -13.96
CA GLN A 124 -10.13 6.04 -12.51
C GLN A 124 -9.52 4.72 -12.04
N LEU A 125 -8.75 4.78 -10.96
CA LEU A 125 -8.25 3.62 -10.24
C LEU A 125 -8.40 3.85 -8.74
N THR A 126 -9.00 2.89 -8.05
CA THR A 126 -9.06 2.87 -6.59
C THR A 126 -8.21 1.71 -6.08
N ILE A 127 -7.30 2.01 -5.14
CA ILE A 127 -6.48 1.02 -4.43
C ILE A 127 -6.98 0.97 -2.99
N THR A 128 -7.53 -0.17 -2.58
CA THR A 128 -7.94 -0.42 -1.19
C THR A 128 -6.86 -1.24 -0.49
N THR A 129 -6.41 -0.78 0.66
CA THR A 129 -5.32 -1.36 1.44
C THR A 129 -5.79 -1.75 2.82
N TYR A 130 -5.02 -2.58 3.53
CA TYR A 130 -5.24 -2.88 4.96
C TYR A 130 -4.81 -1.75 5.91
N GLU A 131 -4.68 -0.51 5.40
CA GLU A 131 -4.33 0.62 6.25
C GLU A 131 -5.50 1.07 7.12
N HIS A 132 -5.27 1.28 8.42
CA HIS A 132 -6.27 1.91 9.29
C HIS A 132 -6.54 3.38 8.90
N ALA A 133 -7.79 3.68 8.57
CA ALA A 133 -8.25 5.03 8.28
C ALA A 133 -8.50 5.81 9.58
N ARG A 134 -7.88 6.99 9.73
CA ARG A 134 -8.00 7.82 10.95
C ARG A 134 -9.43 8.28 11.31
N ALA A 135 -10.34 8.32 10.33
CA ALA A 135 -11.69 8.87 10.53
C ALA A 135 -12.82 7.84 10.41
N HIS A 136 -12.49 6.56 10.20
CA HIS A 136 -13.47 5.49 10.11
C HIS A 136 -12.99 4.34 10.99
N TYR A 137 -13.87 3.77 11.81
CA TYR A 137 -13.64 2.47 12.43
C TYR A 137 -13.59 1.44 11.29
N GLY A 138 -12.38 1.13 10.83
CA GLY A 138 -12.14 0.23 9.72
C GLY A 138 -10.65 -0.09 9.59
N ASP A 139 -10.38 -1.32 9.18
CA ASP A 139 -9.05 -1.87 8.87
C ASP A 139 -8.67 -1.62 7.39
N ARG A 140 -9.47 -0.84 6.66
CA ARG A 140 -9.27 -0.54 5.24
C ARG A 140 -9.17 0.94 4.97
N LYS A 141 -8.33 1.28 3.99
CA LYS A 141 -8.24 2.62 3.42
C LYS A 141 -8.19 2.56 1.91
N GLY A 142 -9.08 3.31 1.27
CA GLY A 142 -9.08 3.56 -0.17
C GLY A 142 -8.20 4.76 -0.54
N PHE A 143 -7.47 4.62 -1.63
CA PHE A 143 -6.72 5.66 -2.33
C PHE A 143 -7.31 5.79 -3.74
N ASN A 144 -7.87 6.95 -4.05
CA ASN A 144 -8.59 7.18 -5.31
C ASN A 144 -7.74 8.02 -6.24
N PHE A 145 -7.56 7.55 -7.47
CA PHE A 145 -6.73 8.21 -8.47
C PHE A 145 -7.53 8.56 -9.72
N GLN A 146 -7.42 9.82 -10.14
CA GLN A 146 -7.80 10.24 -11.49
C GLN A 146 -6.57 10.07 -12.39
N LEU A 147 -6.65 9.17 -13.35
CA LEU A 147 -5.58 8.91 -14.31
C LEU A 147 -5.63 9.95 -15.41
N LYS A 148 -4.48 10.50 -15.82
CA LYS A 148 -4.37 11.44 -16.94
C LYS A 148 -4.24 10.73 -18.30
N GLN A 149 -4.17 9.40 -18.28
CA GLN A 149 -4.11 8.52 -19.46
C GLN A 149 -5.01 7.31 -19.24
N LEU A 150 -5.49 6.74 -20.34
CA LEU A 150 -6.37 5.56 -20.32
C LEU A 150 -5.65 4.37 -19.69
N LEU A 151 -6.26 3.76 -18.67
CA LEU A 151 -5.93 2.43 -18.22
C LEU A 151 -6.62 1.43 -19.15
N SER A 152 -5.84 0.80 -20.04
CA SER A 152 -6.37 -0.25 -20.90
C SER A 152 -6.86 -1.44 -20.07
N GLU A 153 -7.87 -2.12 -20.59
CA GLU A 153 -8.43 -3.32 -19.95
C GLU A 153 -7.36 -4.40 -19.72
N ASP A 154 -6.44 -4.59 -20.68
CA ASP A 154 -5.33 -5.52 -20.54
C ASP A 154 -4.42 -5.19 -19.36
N ARG A 155 -4.09 -3.90 -19.15
CA ARG A 155 -3.26 -3.46 -18.03
C ARG A 155 -3.98 -3.63 -16.70
N TYR A 156 -5.27 -3.31 -16.65
CA TYR A 156 -6.09 -3.53 -15.45
C TYR A 156 -6.17 -5.02 -15.10
N ASN A 157 -6.50 -5.87 -16.08
CA ASN A 157 -6.64 -7.30 -15.88
C ASN A 157 -5.31 -7.97 -15.49
N ASP A 158 -4.19 -7.54 -16.06
CA ASP A 158 -2.86 -8.01 -15.66
C ASP A 158 -2.55 -7.64 -14.21
N LEU A 159 -2.78 -6.38 -13.82
CA LEU A 159 -2.58 -5.94 -12.44
C LEU A 159 -3.46 -6.72 -11.46
N TRP A 160 -4.74 -6.92 -11.80
CA TRP A 160 -5.66 -7.69 -10.97
C TRP A 160 -5.18 -9.13 -10.78
N ARG A 161 -4.79 -9.83 -11.87
CA ARG A 161 -4.26 -11.20 -11.78
C ARG A 161 -3.01 -11.29 -10.92
N ARG A 162 -2.09 -10.33 -11.03
CA ARG A 162 -0.86 -10.28 -10.22
C ARG A 162 -1.16 -10.09 -8.74
N LEU A 163 -2.09 -9.18 -8.44
CA LEU A 163 -2.57 -8.94 -7.08
C LEU A 163 -3.17 -10.21 -6.49
N GLU A 164 -4.09 -10.87 -7.20
CA GLU A 164 -4.74 -12.10 -6.72
C GLU A 164 -3.74 -13.25 -6.55
N LYS A 165 -2.80 -13.44 -7.49
CA LYS A 165 -1.74 -14.44 -7.37
C LYS A 165 -0.90 -14.22 -6.11
N SER A 166 -0.62 -12.97 -5.75
CA SER A 166 0.14 -12.64 -4.53
C SER A 166 -0.60 -12.96 -3.23
N LYS A 167 -1.94 -13.04 -3.27
CA LYS A 167 -2.78 -13.35 -2.10
C LYS A 167 -2.97 -14.85 -1.86
N GLY A 168 -2.42 -15.71 -2.73
CA GLY A 168 -2.57 -17.16 -2.59
C GLY A 168 -3.65 -17.77 -3.46
N LEU A 169 -4.10 -17.09 -4.53
CA LEU A 169 -4.59 -17.80 -5.72
C LEU A 169 -3.41 -18.49 -6.41
N GLN A 170 -2.82 -19.47 -5.73
CA GLN A 170 -2.28 -20.65 -6.38
C GLN A 170 -3.51 -21.40 -6.89
N LEU A 171 -3.97 -21.05 -8.09
CA LEU A 171 -4.91 -21.89 -8.81
C LEU A 171 -4.34 -23.31 -8.79
N LEU A 172 -5.16 -24.23 -8.31
CA LEU A 172 -5.03 -25.67 -8.37
C LEU A 172 -4.42 -26.07 -9.74
N THR A 173 -3.10 -26.18 -9.81
CA THR A 173 -2.39 -26.67 -10.99
C THR A 173 -1.44 -27.80 -10.59
N ALA A 174 -1.84 -28.57 -9.58
CA ALA A 174 -1.21 -29.82 -9.15
C ALA A 174 -2.25 -30.88 -8.74
N ALA A 175 -3.47 -30.79 -9.28
CA ALA A 175 -4.50 -31.83 -9.18
C ALA A 175 -5.00 -32.14 -10.59
N GLY A 176 -4.08 -32.56 -11.45
CA GLY A 176 -4.33 -32.80 -12.87
C GLY A 176 -3.21 -33.54 -13.57
N GLU A 177 -2.42 -34.35 -12.85
CA GLU A 177 -1.55 -35.34 -13.49
C GLU A 177 -1.76 -36.70 -12.82
N GLY A 178 -2.58 -37.50 -13.49
CA GLY A 178 -2.43 -38.94 -13.66
C GLY A 178 -2.31 -39.83 -12.42
N SER A 179 -3.42 -40.49 -12.06
CA SER A 179 -3.33 -41.88 -11.59
C SER A 179 -2.49 -42.71 -12.57
N PRO A 180 -1.44 -43.43 -12.12
CA PRO A 180 -1.09 -44.67 -12.78
C PRO A 180 -2.00 -45.75 -12.20
N ALA A 181 -2.85 -46.29 -13.06
CA ALA A 181 -3.42 -47.61 -12.85
C ALA A 181 -2.27 -48.62 -12.72
N ARG A 182 -2.24 -49.37 -11.61
CA ARG A 182 -2.13 -50.83 -11.56
C ARG A 182 -2.20 -51.32 -10.12
#